data_AF-A0A377ZB31-F1
#
_entry.id   AF-A0A377ZB31-F1
#
_cell.length_a   1.000
_cell.length_b   1.000
_cell.length_c   1.000
_cell.angle_alpha   90.00
_cell.angle_beta   90.00
_cell.angle_gamma   90.00
#
_symmetry.space_group_name_H-M   'P 1'
#
loop_
_entity.id
_entity.type
_entity.pdbx_description
1 polymer ?
#
loop_
_entity_poly.entity_id
_entity_poly.type
_entity_poly.pdbx_seq_one_letter_code
_entity_poly.pdbx_strand_id
1 'polypeptide(L)'
;MIKRSCVKIWPISCAPSWPVCEEVGIRLAVHPDDPPRPILGLPRIVSTIEDMQWLKETVDSINNGFTMCTGSYGVRADNDLVKMVETFGDRIHFTHLRSTCREANPKTFHEAAHLSGDVNMVAGGGCYPA
;
A
#
# COMPACT_ATOMS: atom_id res chain seq x y z
N MET A 1 16.93 -8.84 -8.10
CA MET A 1 17.83 -9.19 -6.97
C MET A 1 17.91 -8.10 -5.90
N ILE A 2 17.91 -6.79 -6.23
CA ILE A 2 18.08 -5.69 -5.24
C ILE A 2 16.88 -5.48 -4.29
N LYS A 3 15.62 -5.63 -4.74
CA LYS A 3 14.45 -5.60 -3.84
C LYS A 3 14.65 -6.58 -2.67
N ARG A 4 15.05 -7.83 -2.99
CA ARG A 4 15.18 -8.94 -2.03
C ARG A 4 16.34 -8.80 -1.02
N SER A 5 17.33 -7.95 -1.28
CA SER A 5 18.45 -7.71 -0.35
C SER A 5 18.15 -6.65 0.71
N CYS A 6 17.45 -5.55 0.38
CA CYS A 6 16.90 -4.63 1.41
C CYS A 6 15.77 -5.29 2.22
N VAL A 7 15.05 -6.23 1.59
CA VAL A 7 13.99 -7.08 2.15
C VAL A 7 14.43 -7.94 3.34
N LYS A 8 15.72 -8.17 3.59
CA LYS A 8 16.15 -8.79 4.86
C LYS A 8 15.96 -7.84 6.05
N ILE A 9 15.93 -6.53 5.85
CA ILE A 9 15.92 -5.55 6.94
C ILE A 9 14.53 -5.43 7.58
N TRP A 10 13.44 -5.44 6.81
CA TRP A 10 12.09 -5.26 7.37
C TRP A 10 11.65 -6.41 8.30
N PRO A 11 11.77 -7.69 7.92
CA PRO A 11 11.50 -8.80 8.82
C PRO A 11 12.42 -8.75 10.01
N ILE A 12 13.70 -8.40 9.85
CA ILE A 12 14.68 -8.38 10.95
C ILE A 12 14.44 -7.21 11.92
N SER A 13 14.06 -6.03 11.42
CA SER A 13 13.87 -4.83 12.24
C SER A 13 12.55 -4.84 12.99
N CYS A 14 11.49 -5.34 12.37
CA CYS A 14 10.19 -5.44 13.01
C CYS A 14 9.94 -6.81 13.68
N ALA A 15 10.74 -7.87 13.39
CA ALA A 15 10.62 -9.23 14.00
C ALA A 15 10.37 -9.20 15.50
N PRO A 16 11.16 -8.41 16.25
CA PRO A 16 11.04 -8.37 17.69
C PRO A 16 9.76 -7.70 18.18
N SER A 17 9.14 -6.84 17.36
CA SER A 17 7.97 -6.04 17.74
C SER A 17 6.65 -6.80 17.69
N TRP A 18 6.49 -7.80 16.80
CA TRP A 18 5.21 -8.51 16.66
C TRP A 18 4.78 -9.29 17.91
N PRO A 19 5.65 -10.07 18.59
CA PRO A 19 5.27 -10.75 19.84
C PRO A 19 4.83 -9.78 20.92
N VAL A 20 5.47 -8.60 21.01
CA VAL A 20 5.08 -7.54 21.96
C VAL A 20 3.72 -6.97 21.58
N CYS A 21 3.52 -6.64 20.30
CA CYS A 21 2.23 -6.15 19.79
C CYS A 21 1.10 -7.16 20.04
N GLU A 22 1.36 -8.46 19.92
CA GLU A 22 0.40 -9.51 20.28
C GLU A 22 0.09 -9.53 21.78
N GLU A 23 1.12 -9.48 22.62
CA GLU A 23 0.99 -9.47 24.08
C GLU A 23 0.17 -8.28 24.58
N VAL A 24 0.39 -7.09 24.02
CA VAL A 24 -0.32 -5.86 24.42
C VAL A 24 -1.59 -5.58 23.61
N GLY A 25 -1.97 -6.46 22.67
CA GLY A 25 -3.18 -6.32 21.86
C GLY A 25 -3.14 -5.17 20.82
N ILE A 26 -1.96 -4.70 20.42
CA ILE A 26 -1.77 -3.65 19.41
C ILE A 26 -1.72 -4.25 18.01
N ARG A 27 -2.43 -3.65 17.07
CA ARG A 27 -2.38 -4.00 15.64
C ARG A 27 -1.54 -2.98 14.88
N LEU A 28 -0.50 -3.45 14.18
CA LEU A 28 0.34 -2.64 13.31
C LEU A 28 -0.30 -2.51 11.93
N ALA A 29 -0.24 -1.32 11.34
CA ALA A 29 -0.82 -1.04 10.02
C ALA A 29 0.23 -0.39 9.11
N VAL A 30 0.99 -1.19 8.37
CA VAL A 30 2.05 -0.67 7.49
C VAL A 30 1.46 0.18 6.38
N HIS A 31 2.00 1.39 6.18
CA HIS A 31 1.60 2.27 5.09
C HIS A 31 2.38 1.94 3.82
N PRO A 32 1.76 1.97 2.62
CA PRO A 32 2.48 1.77 1.37
C PRO A 32 3.53 2.83 1.08
N ASP A 33 4.42 2.50 0.16
CA ASP A 33 5.34 3.45 -0.44
C ASP A 33 4.58 4.52 -1.23
N ASP A 34 4.94 5.80 -1.05
CA ASP A 34 4.35 6.93 -1.79
C ASP A 34 5.43 7.81 -2.47
N PRO A 35 5.60 7.77 -3.80
CA PRO A 35 4.89 6.94 -4.78
C PRO A 35 5.31 5.45 -4.74
N PRO A 36 4.44 4.50 -5.14
CA PRO A 36 4.66 3.05 -5.05
C PRO A 36 5.58 2.49 -6.16
N ARG A 37 6.76 3.08 -6.31
CA ARG A 37 7.76 2.69 -7.31
C ARG A 37 9.17 3.07 -6.84
N PRO A 38 10.22 2.34 -7.25
CA PRO A 38 11.60 2.73 -6.98
C PRO A 38 11.90 4.13 -7.49
N ILE A 39 12.54 4.94 -6.66
CA ILE A 39 12.97 6.30 -6.98
C ILE A 39 14.41 6.48 -6.49
N LEU A 40 15.19 7.34 -7.16
CA LEU A 40 16.56 7.70 -6.76
C LEU A 40 17.52 6.50 -6.61
N GLY A 41 17.27 5.40 -7.33
CA GLY A 41 18.06 4.16 -7.21
C GLY A 41 17.78 3.34 -5.95
N LEU A 42 16.82 3.76 -5.10
CA LEU A 42 16.44 3.07 -3.88
C LEU A 42 15.28 2.10 -4.11
N PRO A 43 15.31 0.90 -3.50
CA PRO A 43 14.17 -0.01 -3.53
C PRO A 43 13.02 0.51 -2.68
N ARG A 44 11.80 0.19 -3.11
CA ARG A 44 10.53 0.41 -2.40
C ARG A 44 9.77 -0.92 -2.42
N ILE A 45 9.36 -1.40 -1.23
CA ILE A 45 9.07 -2.81 -0.96
C ILE A 45 7.65 -3.04 -0.42
N VAL A 46 6.83 -2.01 -0.34
CA VAL A 46 5.40 -2.05 0.01
C VAL A 46 4.63 -1.25 -1.05
N SER A 47 4.74 -1.69 -2.30
CA SER A 47 4.24 -0.95 -3.46
C SER A 47 3.15 -1.68 -4.24
N THR A 48 3.07 -3.01 -4.15
CA THR A 48 2.13 -3.84 -4.93
C THR A 48 1.42 -4.89 -4.05
N ILE A 49 0.45 -5.59 -4.63
CA ILE A 49 -0.25 -6.70 -3.96
C ILE A 49 0.70 -7.86 -3.62
N GLU A 50 1.71 -8.12 -4.44
CA GLU A 50 2.72 -9.15 -4.18
C GLU A 50 3.60 -8.77 -2.98
N ASP A 51 3.88 -7.48 -2.81
CA ASP A 51 4.62 -6.98 -1.65
C ASP A 51 3.77 -7.19 -0.36
N MET A 52 2.45 -6.99 -0.41
CA MET A 52 1.54 -7.30 0.71
C MET A 52 1.50 -8.80 1.02
N GLN A 53 1.38 -9.65 -0.01
CA GLN A 53 1.41 -11.10 0.13
C GLN A 53 2.72 -11.56 0.79
N TRP A 54 3.85 -11.01 0.34
CA TRP A 54 5.15 -11.33 0.90
C TRP A 54 5.25 -10.93 2.38
N LEU A 55 4.73 -9.75 2.77
CA LEU A 55 4.69 -9.33 4.18
C LEU A 55 3.85 -10.26 5.04
N LYS A 56 2.70 -10.71 4.53
CA LYS A 56 1.85 -11.71 5.21
C LYS A 56 2.57 -13.04 5.40
N GLU A 57 3.23 -13.55 4.35
CA GLU A 57 3.97 -14.82 4.40
C GLU A 57 5.19 -14.76 5.31
N THR A 58 5.78 -13.57 5.45
CA THR A 58 6.95 -13.38 6.32
C THR A 58 6.59 -13.45 7.80
N VAL A 59 5.46 -12.84 8.20
CA VAL A 59 4.94 -12.88 9.57
C VAL A 59 3.43 -13.05 9.54
N ASP A 60 2.98 -14.29 9.74
CA ASP A 60 1.57 -14.66 9.69
C ASP A 60 0.87 -14.40 11.04
N SER A 61 0.74 -13.13 11.40
CA SER A 61 0.02 -12.68 12.59
C SER A 61 -1.03 -11.65 12.22
N ILE A 62 -2.22 -11.70 12.80
CA ILE A 62 -3.27 -10.69 12.55
C ILE A 62 -2.83 -9.28 12.96
N ASN A 63 -1.88 -9.18 13.91
CA ASN A 63 -1.32 -7.91 14.36
C ASN A 63 -0.34 -7.32 13.33
N ASN A 64 0.09 -8.11 12.34
CA ASN A 64 0.82 -7.65 11.16
C ASN A 64 -0.18 -7.35 10.03
N GLY A 65 -0.67 -6.10 10.00
CA GLY A 65 -1.64 -5.65 9.00
C GLY A 65 -1.20 -4.44 8.21
N PHE A 66 -2.14 -3.91 7.45
CA PHE A 66 -1.91 -2.90 6.42
C PHE A 66 -2.77 -1.66 6.67
N THR A 67 -2.19 -0.50 6.33
CA THR A 67 -2.96 0.70 6.06
C THR A 67 -3.31 0.71 4.58
N MET A 68 -4.59 0.56 4.24
CA MET A 68 -5.05 0.68 2.85
C MET A 68 -5.11 2.16 2.45
N CYS A 69 -4.02 2.67 1.90
CA CYS A 69 -3.98 4.01 1.33
C CYS A 69 -4.27 3.97 -0.16
N THR A 70 -5.50 4.32 -0.53
CA THR A 70 -5.96 4.30 -1.92
C THR A 70 -5.22 5.31 -2.79
N GLY A 71 -4.83 6.46 -2.21
CA GLY A 71 -4.08 7.48 -2.92
C GLY A 71 -2.67 7.05 -3.28
N SER A 72 -1.96 6.35 -2.38
CA SER A 72 -0.61 5.87 -2.66
C SER A 72 -0.63 4.68 -3.61
N TYR A 73 -1.39 3.61 -3.30
CA TYR A 73 -1.47 2.44 -4.18
C TYR A 73 -2.07 2.78 -5.54
N GLY A 74 -3.03 3.71 -5.59
CA GLY A 74 -3.74 4.13 -6.80
C GLY A 74 -2.93 5.00 -7.76
N VAL A 75 -1.72 5.44 -7.40
CA VAL A 75 -0.80 6.12 -8.33
C VAL A 75 -0.51 5.25 -9.55
N ARG A 76 -0.44 3.93 -9.40
CA ARG A 76 -0.17 3.01 -10.51
C ARG A 76 -1.45 2.31 -10.97
N ALA A 77 -1.61 2.22 -12.28
CA ALA A 77 -2.79 1.59 -12.88
C ALA A 77 -2.79 0.05 -12.79
N ASP A 78 -1.66 -0.58 -12.47
CA ASP A 78 -1.55 -2.03 -12.31
C ASP A 78 -1.98 -2.53 -10.92
N ASN A 79 -2.21 -1.63 -9.96
CA ASN A 79 -2.76 -1.97 -8.65
C ASN A 79 -4.29 -1.94 -8.69
N ASP A 80 -4.91 -3.12 -8.60
CA ASP A 80 -6.35 -3.27 -8.40
C ASP A 80 -6.68 -3.14 -6.91
N LEU A 81 -7.10 -1.95 -6.50
CA LEU A 81 -7.39 -1.63 -5.10
C LEU A 81 -8.52 -2.49 -4.53
N VAL A 82 -9.54 -2.80 -5.33
CA VAL A 82 -10.68 -3.61 -4.89
C VAL A 82 -10.18 -5.02 -4.58
N LYS A 83 -9.42 -5.62 -5.50
CA LYS A 83 -8.82 -6.94 -5.29
C LYS A 83 -7.87 -6.96 -4.10
N MET A 84 -7.10 -5.90 -3.87
CA MET A 84 -6.22 -5.79 -2.69
C MET A 84 -7.02 -5.78 -1.38
N VAL A 85 -8.14 -5.05 -1.33
CA VAL A 85 -9.06 -5.05 -0.18
C VAL A 85 -9.73 -6.41 0.01
N GLU A 86 -10.21 -7.05 -1.06
CA GLU A 86 -10.83 -8.38 -0.98
C GLU A 86 -9.85 -9.44 -0.48
N THR A 87 -8.57 -9.35 -0.91
CA THR A 87 -7.55 -10.35 -0.57
C THR A 87 -7.02 -10.20 0.86
N PHE A 88 -6.87 -8.97 1.34
CA PHE A 88 -6.22 -8.68 2.64
C PHE A 88 -7.14 -7.97 3.63
N GLY A 89 -8.46 -7.98 3.40
CA GLY A 89 -9.44 -7.26 4.22
C GLY A 89 -9.45 -7.67 5.69
N ASP A 90 -9.09 -8.92 5.99
CA ASP A 90 -8.89 -9.43 7.36
C ASP A 90 -7.78 -8.69 8.12
N ARG A 91 -6.85 -8.05 7.39
CA ARG A 91 -5.63 -7.43 7.90
C ARG A 91 -5.55 -5.93 7.64
N ILE A 92 -6.59 -5.32 7.08
CA ILE A 92 -6.64 -3.87 6.92
C ILE A 92 -7.11 -3.27 8.25
N HIS A 93 -6.17 -2.68 9.00
CA HIS A 93 -6.46 -2.08 10.30
C HIS A 93 -6.68 -0.58 10.23
N PHE A 94 -6.30 0.04 9.12
CA PHE A 94 -6.47 1.47 8.90
C PHE A 94 -6.63 1.78 7.40
N THR A 95 -7.26 2.90 7.08
CA THR A 95 -7.47 3.32 5.68
C THR A 95 -7.18 4.80 5.50
N HIS A 96 -6.52 5.15 4.40
CA HIS A 96 -6.45 6.52 3.90
C HIS A 96 -7.24 6.59 2.61
N LEU A 97 -8.44 7.16 2.69
CA LEU A 97 -9.35 7.30 1.57
C LEU A 97 -9.12 8.67 0.92
N ARG A 98 -8.20 8.72 -0.03
CA ARG A 98 -7.93 9.89 -0.90
C ARG A 98 -7.66 9.42 -2.32
N SER A 99 -7.72 10.32 -3.30
CA SER A 99 -7.46 9.98 -4.70
C SER A 99 -6.38 10.87 -5.29
N THR A 100 -5.56 10.26 -6.15
CA THR A 100 -4.67 10.99 -7.08
C THR A 100 -5.27 10.99 -8.47
N CYS A 101 -4.77 11.86 -9.35
CA CYS A 101 -5.04 11.82 -10.78
C CYS A 101 -3.71 11.78 -11.55
N ARG A 102 -3.54 10.78 -12.41
CA ARG A 102 -2.42 10.71 -13.36
C ARG A 102 -2.63 11.68 -14.51
N GLU A 103 -1.53 12.26 -14.97
CA GLU A 103 -1.52 13.16 -16.12
C GLU A 103 -1.12 12.42 -17.41
N ALA A 104 -0.90 13.16 -18.50
CA ALA A 104 -0.48 12.60 -19.80
C ALA A 104 0.77 11.71 -19.70
N ASN A 105 1.71 12.05 -18.80
CA ASN A 105 2.76 11.13 -18.39
C ASN A 105 2.23 10.27 -17.22
N PRO A 106 2.11 8.93 -17.37
CA PRO A 106 1.55 8.07 -16.32
C PRO A 106 2.31 8.06 -14.99
N LYS A 107 3.55 8.57 -14.96
CA LYS A 107 4.35 8.72 -13.73
C LYS A 107 4.16 10.07 -13.05
N THR A 108 3.60 11.04 -13.75
CA THR A 108 3.20 12.34 -13.22
C THR A 108 1.77 12.23 -12.70
N PHE A 109 1.55 12.69 -11.47
CA PHE A 109 0.25 12.68 -10.82
C PHE A 109 0.15 13.86 -9.85
N HIS A 110 -1.08 14.28 -9.55
CA HIS A 110 -1.39 15.26 -8.52
C HIS A 110 -2.48 14.74 -7.59
N GLU A 111 -2.62 15.35 -6.41
CA GLU A 111 -3.74 15.08 -5.51
C GLU A 111 -5.03 15.60 -6.13
N ALA A 112 -6.03 14.73 -6.27
CA ALA A 112 -7.32 15.07 -6.80
C ALA A 112 -8.32 15.33 -5.67
N ALA A 113 -9.45 15.97 -5.99
CA ALA A 113 -10.60 15.90 -5.10
C ALA A 113 -10.98 14.43 -4.88
N HIS A 114 -11.42 14.11 -3.65
CA HIS A 114 -11.63 12.73 -3.19
C HIS A 114 -12.45 11.86 -4.16
N LEU A 115 -13.45 12.44 -4.83
CA LEU A 115 -14.38 11.73 -5.73
C LEU A 115 -14.09 11.94 -7.22
N SER A 116 -13.03 12.66 -7.58
CA SER A 116 -12.76 13.11 -8.96
C SER A 116 -11.42 12.63 -9.50
N GLY A 117 -10.76 11.69 -8.81
CA GLY A 117 -9.47 11.15 -9.26
C GLY A 117 -9.58 9.79 -9.94
N ASP A 118 -8.44 9.11 -10.05
CA ASP A 118 -8.33 7.77 -10.63
C ASP A 118 -8.93 6.67 -9.75
N VAL A 119 -9.01 6.91 -8.44
CA VAL A 119 -9.57 5.94 -7.50
C VAL A 119 -11.08 6.03 -7.56
N ASN A 120 -11.69 4.89 -7.86
CA ASN A 120 -13.13 4.77 -7.83
C ASN A 120 -13.64 4.62 -6.38
N MET A 121 -13.94 5.74 -5.72
CA MET A 121 -14.37 5.75 -4.31
C MET A 121 -15.78 5.24 -4.05
N VAL A 122 -16.69 5.32 -5.02
CA VAL A 122 -18.12 5.01 -4.87
C VAL A 122 -18.59 3.91 -5.83
N ALA A 123 -17.71 3.39 -6.68
CA ALA A 123 -18.02 2.68 -7.93
C ALA A 123 -18.42 3.58 -9.14
N GLY A 124 -18.33 4.92 -9.06
CA GLY A 124 -18.51 5.82 -10.21
C GLY A 124 -17.57 7.04 -10.25
N GLY A 125 -16.99 7.29 -11.44
CA GLY A 125 -16.33 8.55 -11.84
C GLY A 125 -14.80 8.48 -11.87
N GLY A 126 -14.21 8.56 -13.06
CA GLY A 126 -12.77 8.75 -13.26
C GLY A 126 -12.39 10.22 -13.42
N CYS A 127 -11.10 10.51 -13.54
CA CYS A 127 -10.62 11.87 -13.81
C CYS A 127 -11.31 12.46 -15.04
N TYR A 128 -12.08 13.53 -14.83
CA TYR A 128 -12.49 14.40 -15.93
C TYR A 128 -11.27 15.21 -16.37
N PRO A 129 -11.00 15.34 -17.68
CA PRO A 129 -9.95 16.24 -18.14
C PRO A 129 -10.30 17.66 -17.66
N ALA A 130 -9.31 18.33 -17.07
CA ALA A 130 -9.37 19.76 -16.77
C ALA A 130 -9.47 20.60 -18.06
#